data_AF-A0A565BLP0-F1
#
_entry.id   AF-A0A565BLP0-F1
#
_cell.length_a   1.000
_cell.length_b   1.000
_cell.length_c   1.000
_cell.angle_alpha   90.00
_cell.angle_beta   90.00
_cell.angle_gamma   90.00
#
_symmetry.space_group_name_H-M   'P 1'
#
loop_
_entity.id
_entity.type
_entity.pdbx_description
1 polymer ?
#
loop_
_entity_poly.entity_id
_entity_poly.type
_entity_poly.pdbx_seq_one_letter_code
_entity_poly.pdbx_strand_id
1 'polypeptide(L)'
;MAESPVEVNLIPIEATSESFRDYGQIIEASLDGDHFGPNDAQLDLSRGTPRFYIMRLQDRSFGFSTITHHANVTQCLGSIGGHVWYLGVAKASLIEDGGRRADNVESGASGHLYAPPAVEEVRVFKVSGPKFVKLNRGTWHAGPLFKDKSMDFYNLELSNTNEVDHTTHDFMKKNGVIFRFGSKEDNTSNKTFQPCLDNKDN
;
A
#
# COMPACT_ATOMS: atom_id res chain seq x y z
N MET A 1 -16.43 28.09 -10.54
CA MET A 1 -15.40 27.24 -11.15
C MET A 1 -14.75 26.49 -10.01
N ALA A 2 -14.92 25.17 -9.92
CA ALA A 2 -14.18 24.40 -8.91
C ALA A 2 -12.69 24.45 -9.29
N GLU A 3 -11.81 24.76 -8.34
CA GLU A 3 -10.37 24.70 -8.58
C GLU A 3 -9.99 23.28 -8.99
N SER A 4 -9.06 23.18 -9.95
CA SER A 4 -8.56 21.88 -10.39
C SER A 4 -7.78 21.21 -9.24
N PRO A 5 -7.84 19.87 -9.11
CA PRO A 5 -7.12 19.16 -8.08
C PRO A 5 -5.62 19.44 -8.12
N VAL A 6 -4.99 19.57 -6.95
CA VAL A 6 -3.54 19.64 -6.82
C VAL A 6 -2.97 18.23 -6.95
N GLU A 7 -2.09 18.03 -7.94
CA GLU A 7 -1.37 16.76 -8.09
C GLU A 7 -0.09 16.75 -7.24
N VAL A 8 0.02 15.76 -6.35
CA VAL A 8 1.21 15.52 -5.54
C VAL A 8 1.95 14.31 -6.11
N ASN A 9 3.14 14.56 -6.66
CA ASN A 9 4.00 13.51 -7.21
C ASN A 9 4.87 12.89 -6.12
N LEU A 10 4.61 11.62 -5.81
CA LEU A 10 5.35 10.84 -4.83
C LEU A 10 6.47 10.05 -5.52
N ILE A 11 7.63 9.97 -4.87
CA ILE A 11 8.74 9.13 -5.31
C ILE A 11 8.62 7.79 -4.56
N PRO A 12 8.49 6.65 -5.27
CA PRO A 12 8.45 5.35 -4.62
C PRO A 12 9.74 5.06 -3.82
N ILE A 13 9.56 4.62 -2.57
CA ILE A 13 10.62 4.19 -1.67
C ILE A 13 10.69 2.67 -1.70
N GLU A 14 11.87 2.06 -1.82
CA GLU A 14 11.98 0.60 -1.73
C GLU A 14 11.57 0.14 -0.32
N ALA A 15 10.68 -0.85 -0.26
CA ALA A 15 10.19 -1.42 0.97
C ALA A 15 11.24 -2.36 1.58
N THR A 16 11.85 -1.90 2.68
CA THR A 16 12.77 -2.67 3.51
C THR A 16 12.26 -2.69 4.94
N SER A 17 12.78 -3.58 5.77
CA SER A 17 12.42 -3.62 7.19
C SER A 17 12.69 -2.29 7.91
N GLU A 18 13.69 -1.52 7.47
CA GLU A 18 13.99 -0.20 8.02
C GLU A 18 13.04 0.88 7.49
N SER A 19 12.86 0.96 6.18
CA SER A 19 12.07 2.03 5.56
C SER A 19 10.57 1.90 5.85
N PHE A 20 10.09 0.68 6.07
CA PHE A 20 8.66 0.38 6.28
C PHE A 20 8.25 0.24 7.75
N ARG A 21 9.19 0.32 8.70
CA ARG A 21 8.98 -0.01 10.13
C ARG A 21 7.82 0.72 10.81
N ASP A 22 7.53 1.95 10.40
CA ASP A 22 6.48 2.79 11.00
C ASP A 22 5.07 2.41 10.50
N TYR A 23 4.99 1.63 9.43
CA TYR A 23 3.75 1.21 8.75
C TYR A 23 3.48 -0.29 8.95
N GLY A 24 4.51 -1.07 9.24
CA GLY A 24 4.38 -2.52 9.30
C GLY A 24 5.71 -3.24 9.28
N GLN A 25 5.69 -4.46 8.73
CA GLN A 25 6.85 -5.32 8.54
C GLN A 25 6.93 -5.75 7.08
N ILE A 26 8.15 -5.81 6.55
CA ILE A 26 8.46 -6.49 5.29
C ILE A 26 9.00 -7.87 5.65
N ILE A 27 8.36 -8.91 5.12
CA ILE A 27 8.71 -10.29 5.40
C ILE A 27 9.34 -10.90 4.15
N GLU A 28 10.55 -11.44 4.35
CA GLU A 28 11.36 -12.08 3.31
C GLU A 28 11.45 -13.59 3.58
N ALA A 29 12.03 -14.33 2.63
CA ALA A 29 12.25 -15.76 2.81
C ALA A 29 13.24 -16.04 3.96
N SER A 30 12.89 -17.00 4.81
CA SER A 30 13.75 -17.58 5.85
C SER A 30 14.16 -19.01 5.48
N LEU A 31 15.10 -19.58 6.22
CA LEU A 31 15.50 -20.98 6.01
C LEU A 31 14.44 -21.92 6.59
N ASP A 32 14.34 -23.12 6.01
CA ASP A 32 13.48 -24.16 6.57
C ASP A 32 13.94 -24.55 7.97
N GLY A 33 12.99 -24.65 8.90
CA GLY A 33 13.25 -24.93 10.31
C GLY A 33 13.63 -23.71 11.17
N ASP A 34 13.69 -22.50 10.61
CA ASP A 34 13.90 -21.28 11.40
C ASP A 34 12.79 -21.11 12.46
N HIS A 35 13.17 -20.72 13.67
CA HIS A 35 12.23 -20.49 14.77
C HIS A 35 11.54 -19.13 14.65
N PHE A 36 10.28 -19.08 15.10
CA PHE A 36 9.52 -17.84 15.17
C PHE A 36 10.25 -16.76 15.96
N GLY A 37 10.32 -15.56 15.40
CA GLY A 37 11.03 -14.42 15.98
C GLY A 37 10.58 -13.08 15.42
N PRO A 38 11.33 -12.00 15.71
CA PRO A 38 10.94 -10.63 15.32
C PRO A 38 10.94 -10.38 13.80
N ASN A 39 11.56 -11.26 13.03
CA ASN A 39 11.58 -11.19 11.56
C ASN A 39 10.32 -11.80 10.92
N ASP A 40 9.50 -12.52 11.68
CA ASP A 40 8.22 -13.05 11.22
C ASP A 40 7.11 -12.00 11.38
N ALA A 41 6.04 -12.16 10.58
CA ALA A 41 4.86 -11.32 10.68
C ALA A 41 4.23 -11.44 12.07
N GLN A 42 4.20 -10.33 12.81
CA GLN A 42 3.57 -10.27 14.14
C GLN A 42 2.07 -9.98 13.97
N LEU A 43 1.28 -11.05 13.86
CA LEU A 43 -0.13 -10.97 13.49
C LEU A 43 -1.05 -10.64 14.68
N ASP A 44 -1.98 -9.71 14.47
CA ASP A 44 -3.17 -9.55 15.31
C ASP A 44 -4.41 -9.89 14.47
N LEU A 45 -4.94 -11.09 14.71
CA LEU A 45 -6.15 -11.63 14.09
C LEU A 45 -7.21 -11.95 15.17
N SER A 46 -7.05 -11.40 16.38
CA SER A 46 -7.77 -11.81 17.59
C SER A 46 -9.25 -11.39 17.63
N ARG A 47 -9.65 -10.47 16.74
CA ARG A 47 -10.95 -9.78 16.78
C ARG A 47 -11.97 -10.30 15.76
N GLY A 48 -11.76 -11.50 15.21
CA GLY A 48 -12.71 -12.10 14.29
C GLY A 48 -12.23 -13.42 13.72
N THR A 49 -12.84 -13.84 12.61
CA THR A 49 -12.40 -15.03 11.88
C THR A 49 -11.34 -14.64 10.87
N PRO A 50 -10.11 -15.18 10.95
CA PRO A 50 -9.10 -14.96 9.93
C PRO A 50 -9.55 -15.48 8.58
N ARG A 51 -9.24 -14.74 7.52
CA ARG A 51 -9.48 -15.10 6.13
C ARG A 51 -8.17 -14.97 5.38
N PHE A 52 -7.72 -16.10 4.82
CA PHE A 52 -6.57 -16.14 3.91
C PHE A 52 -7.04 -16.56 2.52
N TYR A 53 -6.80 -15.74 1.52
CA TYR A 53 -7.33 -15.97 0.18
C TYR A 53 -6.45 -15.34 -0.90
N ILE A 54 -6.68 -15.74 -2.15
CA ILE A 54 -6.07 -15.14 -3.33
C ILE A 54 -7.01 -14.05 -3.86
N MET A 55 -6.49 -12.84 -3.96
CA MET A 55 -7.18 -11.67 -4.50
C MET A 55 -6.63 -11.35 -5.89
N ARG A 56 -7.45 -11.55 -6.92
CA ARG A 56 -7.18 -11.11 -8.30
C ARG A 56 -7.56 -9.64 -8.43
N LEU A 57 -6.60 -8.79 -8.78
CA LEU A 57 -6.83 -7.38 -9.08
C LEU A 57 -6.61 -7.10 -10.57
N GLN A 58 -7.28 -6.07 -11.09
CA GLN A 58 -7.19 -5.65 -12.49
C GLN A 58 -7.10 -4.12 -12.59
N ASP A 59 -6.52 -3.64 -13.69
CA ASP A 59 -6.57 -2.25 -14.16
C ASP A 59 -6.25 -1.19 -13.07
N ARG A 60 -5.11 -1.35 -12.38
CA ARG A 60 -4.67 -0.41 -11.36
C ARG A 60 -3.92 0.77 -11.99
N SER A 61 -4.24 1.99 -11.54
CA SER A 61 -3.53 3.20 -11.96
C SER A 61 -2.43 3.60 -10.98
N PHE A 62 -1.35 4.23 -11.45
CA PHE A 62 -0.33 4.83 -10.57
C PHE A 62 -0.75 6.20 -10.03
N GLY A 63 -1.91 6.22 -9.40
CA GLY A 63 -2.43 7.36 -8.67
C GLY A 63 -3.60 6.95 -7.81
N PHE A 64 -3.81 7.71 -6.74
CA PHE A 64 -4.91 7.50 -5.80
C PHE A 64 -5.26 8.82 -5.12
N SER A 65 -6.51 8.96 -4.73
CA SER A 65 -6.98 10.06 -3.89
C SER A 65 -7.63 9.56 -2.60
N THR A 66 -7.67 8.24 -2.39
CA THR A 66 -8.27 7.61 -1.23
C THR A 66 -7.30 6.64 -0.59
N ILE A 67 -7.22 6.63 0.74
CA ILE A 67 -6.54 5.58 1.52
C ILE A 67 -7.49 5.04 2.58
N THR A 68 -7.36 3.77 2.92
CA THR A 68 -8.18 3.07 3.91
C THR A 68 -7.33 2.57 5.07
N HIS A 69 -7.86 2.55 6.29
CA HIS A 69 -7.30 1.75 7.38
C HIS A 69 -8.29 0.76 7.96
N HIS A 70 -7.73 -0.25 8.62
CA HIS A 70 -8.43 -1.30 9.38
C HIS A 70 -8.02 -1.24 10.84
N ALA A 71 -8.97 -1.01 11.74
CA ALA A 71 -8.72 -0.74 13.15
C ALA A 71 -8.67 -1.99 14.02
N ASN A 72 -9.07 -3.16 13.51
CA ASN A 72 -9.22 -4.39 14.28
C ASN A 72 -8.26 -5.51 13.89
N VAL A 73 -7.48 -5.34 12.82
CA VAL A 73 -6.65 -6.42 12.28
C VAL A 73 -5.32 -5.90 11.73
N THR A 74 -4.29 -6.74 11.78
CA THR A 74 -3.12 -6.61 10.90
C THR A 74 -3.40 -7.29 9.57
N GLN A 75 -3.17 -6.62 8.45
CA GLN A 75 -3.39 -7.20 7.12
C GLN A 75 -2.05 -7.61 6.49
N CYS A 76 -1.98 -8.77 5.84
CA CYS A 76 -0.82 -9.14 5.02
C CYS A 76 -1.16 -9.19 3.54
N LEU A 77 -0.29 -8.63 2.71
CA LEU A 77 -0.42 -8.58 1.25
C LEU A 77 0.90 -8.99 0.59
N GLY A 78 0.86 -9.91 -0.37
CA GLY A 78 2.05 -10.29 -1.15
C GLY A 78 1.68 -10.74 -2.55
N SER A 79 2.44 -10.30 -3.56
CA SER A 79 2.19 -10.71 -4.95
C SER A 79 2.55 -12.18 -5.13
N ILE A 80 1.67 -12.94 -5.80
CA ILE A 80 2.02 -14.30 -6.20
C ILE A 80 3.13 -14.22 -7.26
N GLY A 81 4.21 -14.96 -7.08
CA GLY A 81 5.36 -14.95 -7.99
C GLY A 81 6.37 -13.82 -7.75
N GLY A 82 6.20 -12.98 -6.73
CA GLY A 82 7.18 -11.95 -6.36
C GLY A 82 7.29 -10.80 -7.36
N HIS A 83 6.22 -10.55 -8.13
CA HIS A 83 6.14 -9.43 -9.06
C HIS A 83 6.18 -8.10 -8.32
N VAL A 84 6.68 -7.06 -8.99
CA VAL A 84 6.78 -5.70 -8.42
C VAL A 84 5.40 -5.06 -8.32
N TRP A 85 5.12 -4.48 -7.15
CA TRP A 85 3.90 -3.72 -6.89
C TRP A 85 4.20 -2.55 -5.93
N TYR A 86 3.19 -1.70 -5.74
CA TYR A 86 3.28 -0.46 -4.98
C TYR A 86 2.14 -0.33 -3.98
N LEU A 87 2.42 0.39 -2.89
CA LEU A 87 1.47 0.68 -1.83
C LEU A 87 1.61 2.13 -1.39
N GLY A 88 0.56 2.94 -1.58
CA GLY A 88 0.46 4.23 -0.90
C GLY A 88 0.17 3.99 0.57
N VAL A 89 0.84 4.68 1.49
CA VAL A 89 0.64 4.50 2.94
C VAL A 89 0.70 5.82 3.70
N ALA A 90 0.04 5.86 4.86
CA ALA A 90 0.30 6.83 5.94
C ALA A 90 0.34 6.10 7.28
N LYS A 91 0.96 6.73 8.29
CA LYS A 91 1.15 6.11 9.62
C LYS A 91 -0.19 5.81 10.27
N ALA A 92 -0.24 4.76 11.10
CA ALA A 92 -1.42 4.49 11.89
C ALA A 92 -1.75 5.68 12.81
N SER A 93 -3.02 6.04 12.86
CA SER A 93 -3.51 7.20 13.62
C SER A 93 -4.68 6.87 14.53
N LEU A 94 -4.81 5.59 14.93
CA LEU A 94 -5.77 5.15 15.93
C LEU A 94 -5.48 5.81 17.27
N ILE A 95 -6.53 6.24 17.96
CA ILE A 95 -6.47 6.83 19.29
C ILE A 95 -7.05 5.80 20.27
N GLU A 96 -6.18 5.25 21.12
CA GLU A 96 -6.58 4.34 22.20
C GLU A 96 -6.89 5.13 23.49
N ASP A 97 -7.64 4.53 24.40
CA ASP A 97 -8.04 5.15 25.66
C ASP A 97 -6.81 5.64 26.45
N GLY A 98 -6.77 6.94 26.74
CA GLY A 98 -5.66 7.60 27.44
C GLY A 98 -4.59 8.25 26.54
N GLY A 99 -4.77 8.24 25.21
CA GLY A 99 -3.89 8.91 24.25
C GLY A 99 -3.92 10.46 24.32
N ARG A 100 -2.87 11.10 23.78
CA ARG A 100 -2.81 12.57 23.65
C ARG A 100 -4.03 13.08 22.89
N ARG A 101 -4.63 14.18 23.36
CA ARG A 101 -5.65 14.92 22.61
C ARG A 101 -5.07 15.29 21.24
N ALA A 102 -5.58 14.65 20.20
CA ALA A 102 -5.43 15.15 18.84
C ALA A 102 -6.45 16.27 18.65
N ASP A 103 -6.05 17.36 18.00
CA ASP A 103 -6.95 18.50 17.76
C ASP A 103 -8.09 18.14 16.78
N ASN A 104 -7.87 17.14 15.93
CA ASN A 104 -8.82 16.64 14.95
C ASN A 104 -9.07 15.13 15.16
N VAL A 105 -10.13 14.79 15.88
CA VAL A 105 -10.55 13.40 16.14
C VAL A 105 -11.81 13.08 15.32
N GLU A 106 -11.78 11.98 14.59
CA GLU A 106 -12.93 11.39 13.91
C GLU A 106 -13.22 9.99 14.48
N SER A 107 -14.43 9.49 14.25
CA SER A 107 -14.86 8.13 14.64
C SER A 107 -15.13 7.31 13.39
N GLY A 108 -14.59 6.09 13.35
CA GLY A 108 -14.84 5.15 12.26
C GLY A 108 -16.08 4.30 12.49
N ALA A 109 -16.43 3.48 11.50
CA ALA A 109 -17.64 2.65 11.53
C ALA A 109 -17.67 1.64 12.70
N SER A 110 -16.50 1.14 13.13
CA SER A 110 -16.37 0.26 14.29
C SER A 110 -16.29 0.99 15.64
N GLY A 111 -16.55 2.31 15.67
CA GLY A 111 -16.54 3.12 16.89
C GLY A 111 -15.16 3.46 17.44
N HIS A 112 -14.08 3.10 16.72
CA HIS A 112 -12.73 3.53 17.06
C HIS A 112 -12.54 5.01 16.74
N LEU A 113 -11.69 5.66 17.55
CA LEU A 113 -11.27 7.02 17.32
C LEU A 113 -9.97 7.04 16.51
N TYR A 114 -9.82 8.03 15.64
CA TYR A 114 -8.61 8.24 14.86
C TYR A 114 -8.40 9.71 14.51
N ALA A 115 -7.17 10.08 14.18
CA ALA A 115 -6.86 11.35 13.51
C ALA A 115 -6.79 11.14 11.99
N PRO A 116 -7.45 11.96 11.16
CA PRO A 116 -7.32 11.85 9.71
C PRO A 116 -5.86 11.97 9.23
N PRO A 117 -5.46 11.26 8.16
CA PRO A 117 -4.09 11.29 7.66
C PRO A 117 -3.77 12.65 7.02
N ALA A 118 -2.59 13.19 7.33
CA ALA A 118 -2.12 14.44 6.72
C ALA A 118 -1.57 14.18 5.31
N VAL A 119 -1.76 15.14 4.39
CA VAL A 119 -1.32 15.01 2.98
C VAL A 119 0.20 14.80 2.89
N GLU A 120 0.95 15.53 3.70
CA GLU A 120 2.41 15.52 3.76
C GLU A 120 3.00 14.24 4.39
N GLU A 121 2.19 13.41 5.04
CA GLU A 121 2.61 12.14 5.62
C GLU A 121 2.44 10.95 4.67
N VAL A 122 1.74 11.13 3.56
CA VAL A 122 1.54 10.07 2.56
C VAL A 122 2.86 9.73 1.87
N ARG A 123 3.17 8.44 1.80
CA ARG A 123 4.33 7.89 1.08
C ARG A 123 3.85 6.81 0.11
N VAL A 124 4.69 6.47 -0.87
CA VAL A 124 4.49 5.29 -1.72
C VAL A 124 5.69 4.38 -1.55
N PHE A 125 5.43 3.11 -1.27
CA PHE A 125 6.45 2.08 -1.23
C PHE A 125 6.36 1.21 -2.47
N LYS A 126 7.53 0.80 -2.96
CA LYS A 126 7.71 -0.23 -3.97
C LYS A 126 8.12 -1.52 -3.27
N VAL A 127 7.40 -2.60 -3.52
CA VAL A 127 7.71 -3.94 -3.01
C VAL A 127 8.24 -4.76 -4.17
N SER A 128 9.49 -5.22 -4.05
CA SER A 128 10.17 -6.01 -5.07
C SER A 128 10.52 -7.41 -4.58
N GLY A 129 10.37 -8.41 -5.45
CA GLY A 129 10.80 -9.78 -5.17
C GLY A 129 9.82 -10.58 -4.31
N PRO A 130 10.23 -11.78 -3.84
CA PRO A 130 9.37 -12.70 -3.09
C PRO A 130 9.21 -12.24 -1.64
N LYS A 131 8.51 -11.12 -1.46
CA LYS A 131 8.23 -10.50 -0.16
C LYS A 131 6.74 -10.29 0.00
N PHE A 132 6.28 -10.28 1.24
CA PHE A 132 4.96 -9.76 1.58
C PHE A 132 5.07 -8.68 2.64
N VAL A 133 4.10 -7.76 2.64
CA VAL A 133 3.96 -6.76 3.70
C VAL A 133 3.00 -7.30 4.74
N LYS A 134 3.27 -7.01 6.01
CA LYS A 134 2.29 -7.00 7.09
C LYS A 134 2.07 -5.56 7.49
N LEU A 135 0.85 -5.06 7.39
CA LEU A 135 0.46 -3.74 7.85
C LEU A 135 0.14 -3.78 9.33
N ASN A 136 0.59 -2.76 10.07
CA ASN A 136 0.16 -2.58 11.45
C ASN A 136 -1.32 -2.21 11.48
N ARG A 137 -2.00 -2.60 12.56
CA ARG A 137 -3.38 -2.20 12.82
C ARG A 137 -3.49 -0.67 12.74
N GLY A 138 -4.45 -0.18 11.97
CA GLY A 138 -4.66 1.25 11.74
C GLY A 138 -3.79 1.90 10.68
N THR A 139 -2.85 1.18 10.06
CA THR A 139 -2.04 1.74 8.97
C THR A 139 -2.93 2.06 7.78
N TRP A 140 -2.88 3.33 7.36
CA TRP A 140 -3.60 3.74 6.16
C TRP A 140 -2.87 3.25 4.93
N HIS A 141 -3.62 2.78 3.93
CA HIS A 141 -3.04 2.29 2.70
C HIS A 141 -3.94 2.47 1.47
N ALA A 142 -3.31 2.53 0.29
CA ALA A 142 -3.93 2.45 -1.03
C ALA A 142 -3.14 1.49 -1.92
N GLY A 143 -3.81 0.44 -2.36
CA GLY A 143 -3.22 -0.61 -3.18
C GLY A 143 -3.73 -1.99 -2.76
N PRO A 144 -3.13 -3.08 -3.29
CA PRO A 144 -1.96 -3.09 -4.17
C PRO A 144 -2.13 -2.36 -5.51
N LEU A 145 -1.09 -1.66 -5.96
CA LEU A 145 -1.01 -0.95 -7.25
C LEU A 145 0.13 -1.55 -8.10
N PHE A 146 -0.06 -1.75 -9.41
CA PHE A 146 0.91 -2.43 -10.27
C PHE A 146 0.71 -2.04 -11.75
N LYS A 147 1.73 -2.28 -12.59
CA LYS A 147 1.74 -1.88 -14.02
C LYS A 147 0.95 -2.84 -14.91
N ASP A 148 0.98 -4.12 -14.58
CA ASP A 148 0.35 -5.16 -15.39
C ASP A 148 -1.18 -5.05 -15.38
N LYS A 149 -1.84 -5.62 -16.40
CA LYS A 149 -3.31 -5.59 -16.49
C LYS A 149 -4.00 -6.29 -15.34
N SER A 150 -3.38 -7.32 -14.79
CA SER A 150 -3.91 -8.07 -13.66
C SER A 150 -2.78 -8.70 -12.85
N MET A 151 -2.99 -8.86 -11.56
CA MET A 151 -2.06 -9.54 -10.67
C MET A 151 -2.81 -10.22 -9.53
N ASP A 152 -2.28 -11.36 -9.09
CA ASP A 152 -2.77 -12.09 -7.93
C ASP A 152 -1.99 -11.73 -6.68
N PHE A 153 -2.71 -11.63 -5.56
CA PHE A 153 -2.14 -11.36 -4.25
C PHE A 153 -2.63 -12.40 -3.24
N TYR A 154 -1.71 -12.88 -2.39
CA TYR A 154 -2.09 -13.40 -1.09
C TYR A 154 -2.61 -12.26 -0.24
N ASN A 155 -3.79 -12.43 0.37
CA ASN A 155 -4.35 -11.50 1.35
C ASN A 155 -4.77 -12.23 2.62
N LEU A 156 -4.26 -11.78 3.78
CA LEU A 156 -4.61 -12.27 5.10
C LEU A 156 -5.19 -11.12 5.92
N GLU A 157 -6.45 -11.25 6.34
CA GLU A 157 -7.20 -10.26 7.13
C GLU A 157 -8.34 -10.95 7.90
N LEU A 158 -9.29 -10.21 8.49
CA LEU A 158 -10.53 -10.80 9.01
C LEU A 158 -11.59 -10.94 7.91
N SER A 159 -12.47 -11.93 8.04
CA SER A 159 -13.47 -12.29 7.04
C SER A 159 -14.41 -11.16 6.61
N ASN A 160 -14.68 -10.19 7.50
CA ASN A 160 -15.59 -9.07 7.30
C ASN A 160 -14.87 -7.70 7.36
N THR A 161 -13.55 -7.66 7.20
CA THR A 161 -12.74 -6.43 7.29
C THR A 161 -13.30 -5.31 6.40
N ASN A 162 -13.67 -5.64 5.17
CA ASN A 162 -14.21 -4.68 4.19
C ASN A 162 -15.67 -4.27 4.43
N GLU A 163 -16.37 -4.92 5.36
CA GLU A 163 -17.77 -4.63 5.68
C GLU A 163 -17.90 -3.79 6.96
N VAL A 164 -17.10 -4.09 7.97
CA VAL A 164 -17.26 -3.50 9.33
C VAL A 164 -16.02 -2.77 9.84
N ASP A 165 -14.87 -2.90 9.18
CA ASP A 165 -13.58 -2.35 9.64
C ASP A 165 -12.86 -1.58 8.52
N HIS A 166 -13.59 -0.83 7.70
CA HIS A 166 -13.04 -0.12 6.53
C HIS A 166 -13.30 1.39 6.65
N THR A 167 -12.31 2.12 7.19
CA THR A 167 -12.37 3.59 7.28
C THR A 167 -11.58 4.21 6.15
N THR A 168 -12.20 5.07 5.34
CA THR A 168 -11.57 5.68 4.16
C THR A 168 -11.47 7.19 4.29
N HIS A 169 -10.27 7.71 4.01
CA HIS A 169 -10.05 9.14 3.82
C HIS A 169 -10.00 9.46 2.33
N ASP A 170 -10.74 10.48 1.90
CA ASP A 170 -10.80 10.94 0.50
C ASP A 170 -10.13 12.32 0.39
N PHE A 171 -8.85 12.33 0.00
CA PHE A 171 -8.04 13.53 -0.16
C PHE A 171 -8.55 14.45 -1.27
N MET A 172 -9.24 13.91 -2.28
CA MET A 172 -9.83 14.77 -3.32
C MET A 172 -10.93 15.63 -2.70
N LYS A 173 -11.83 15.01 -1.92
CA LYS A 173 -12.94 15.73 -1.27
C LYS A 173 -12.48 16.61 -0.10
N LYS A 174 -11.54 16.11 0.72
CA LYS A 174 -11.14 16.75 1.98
C LYS A 174 -10.02 17.77 1.80
N ASN A 175 -9.16 17.58 0.79
CA ASN A 175 -7.92 18.36 0.64
C ASN A 175 -7.71 18.92 -0.77
N GLY A 176 -8.53 18.56 -1.76
CA GLY A 176 -8.29 18.97 -3.14
C GLY A 176 -7.13 18.22 -3.81
N VAL A 177 -6.66 17.09 -3.27
CA VAL A 177 -5.39 16.45 -3.66
C VAL A 177 -5.59 15.09 -4.34
N ILE A 178 -4.77 14.83 -5.37
CA ILE A 178 -4.57 13.52 -5.97
C ILE A 178 -3.09 13.16 -5.93
N PHE A 179 -2.75 11.97 -5.46
CA PHE A 179 -1.39 11.45 -5.48
C PHE A 179 -1.12 10.74 -6.80
N ARG A 180 0.07 10.97 -7.36
CA ARG A 180 0.60 10.29 -8.55
C ARG A 180 1.98 9.75 -8.23
N PHE A 181 2.36 8.65 -8.87
CA PHE A 181 3.72 8.13 -8.83
C PHE A 181 4.03 7.39 -10.14
N GLY A 182 5.30 7.12 -10.42
CA GLY A 182 5.73 6.52 -11.69
C GLY A 182 7.10 7.03 -12.12
N SER A 183 7.82 6.27 -12.94
CA SER A 183 9.19 6.64 -13.32
C SER A 183 9.17 7.86 -14.26
N LYS A 184 10.10 8.81 -14.04
CA LYS A 184 10.45 9.81 -15.08
C LYS A 184 10.98 9.15 -16.38
N GLU A 185 11.30 7.85 -16.33
CA GLU A 185 11.95 7.09 -17.41
C GLU A 185 10.99 6.55 -18.48
N ASP A 186 9.69 6.34 -18.18
CA ASP A 186 8.70 5.83 -19.16
C ASP A 186 8.39 6.82 -20.30
N ASN A 187 8.98 8.02 -20.30
CA ASN A 187 8.84 9.04 -21.36
C ASN A 187 9.98 9.01 -22.42
N THR A 188 10.94 8.08 -22.32
CA THR A 188 12.10 8.03 -23.24
C THR A 188 12.21 6.77 -24.11
N SER A 189 11.35 5.77 -23.94
CA SER A 189 11.39 4.53 -24.72
C SER A 189 10.52 4.53 -25.97
N ASN A 190 10.46 5.66 -26.70
CA ASN A 190 9.88 5.74 -28.05
C ASN A 190 10.90 6.26 -29.08
N LYS A 191 12.17 5.88 -28.93
CA LYS A 191 13.13 5.91 -30.05
C LYS A 191 13.33 4.50 -30.56
N THR A 192 12.54 4.17 -31.56
CA THR A 192 12.68 3.01 -32.44
C THR A 192 14.13 2.91 -32.91
N PHE A 193 14.86 1.87 -32.52
CA PHE A 193 16.05 1.45 -33.24
C PHE A 193 15.59 0.59 -34.41
N GLN A 194 15.54 1.18 -35.61
CA GLN A 194 15.58 0.43 -36.86
C GLN A 194 17.03 -0.05 -37.06
N PRO A 195 17.29 -1.36 -37.19
CA PRO A 195 18.60 -1.80 -37.65
C PRO A 195 18.72 -1.45 -39.15
N CYS A 196 19.74 -0.67 -39.50
CA CYS A 196 20.17 -0.53 -40.89
C CYS A 196 20.70 -1.89 -41.37
N LEU A 197 20.05 -2.44 -42.40
CA LEU A 197 20.61 -3.50 -43.23
C LEU A 197 21.63 -2.85 -44.18
N ASP A 198 22.91 -3.02 -43.89
CA ASP A 198 23.95 -2.78 -44.89
C ASP A 198 24.16 -4.07 -45.69
N ASN A 199 23.58 -4.09 -46.90
CA ASN A 199 24.11 -4.86 -48.01
C ASN A 199 25.53 -4.37 -48.31
N LYS A 200 26.50 -5.28 -48.33
CA LYS A 200 27.68 -5.10 -49.17
C LYS A 200 27.96 -6.38 -49.93
N ASP A 201 27.72 -6.27 -51.21
CA ASP A 201 28.33 -7.07 -52.27
C ASP A 201 29.85 -7.12 -52.09
N ASN A 202 30.41 -8.33 -52.08
CA ASN A 202 31.53 -8.74 -52.95
C ASN A 202 31.68 -10.27 -52.92
#